data_AF-A0A8S1TD27-F1
#
_entry.id   AF-A0A8S1TD27-F1
#
_cell.length_a   1.000
_cell.length_b   1.000
_cell.length_c   1.000
_cell.angle_alpha   90.00
_cell.angle_beta   90.00
_cell.angle_gamma   90.00
#
_symmetry.space_group_name_H-M   'P 1'
#
loop_
_entity.id
_entity.type
_entity.pdbx_description
1 polymer ?
#
loop_
_entity_poly.entity_id
_entity_poly.type
_entity_poly.pdbx_seq_one_letter_code
_entity_poly.pdbx_strand_id
1 'polypeptide(L)'
;MSQNKEYEKELKQVMFTDQQQLKTKIISKLRKPSIKYDYNKKRLSIFELDRKFKEENLRCITCSDYFQKFTLTFCGHSFCYLCIFEHLLKSHKCPSCLTTIKGLQFIYCKTIDGFIQSQVVISSQKNNEQYLSRKKDLKVWKAKKKIQTFNIGDLVDILDTEHIWCVGKILNIIQKKKENQILVHYEGWNKVYDECISIQSPRLSSKGLFTNRKDILLYQPSFNQNTMQNYIRQLEHQQTQQTSLLNYLIFQQQNQNQNYIMAIESADRSTLSNLLSLVIYIREMSNDQNS
;
A
#
# COMPACT_ATOMS: atom_id res chain seq x y z
N MET A 1 61.16 -16.56 16.52
CA MET A 1 61.58 -17.96 16.25
C MET A 1 61.71 -18.83 17.51
N SER A 2 62.11 -18.29 18.67
CA SER A 2 62.26 -19.07 19.92
C SER A 2 60.94 -19.63 20.47
N GLN A 3 59.87 -18.83 20.49
CA GLN A 3 58.55 -19.28 20.99
C GLN A 3 57.94 -20.42 20.16
N ASN A 4 58.12 -20.43 18.83
CA ASN A 4 57.57 -21.50 17.99
C ASN A 4 58.25 -22.86 18.24
N LYS A 5 59.54 -22.87 18.59
CA LYS A 5 60.25 -24.11 18.96
C LYS A 5 59.83 -24.64 20.33
N GLU A 6 59.43 -23.74 21.23
CA GLU A 6 58.90 -24.07 22.55
C GLU A 6 57.50 -24.68 22.42
N TYR A 7 56.64 -24.08 21.58
CA TYR A 7 55.33 -24.63 21.23
C TYR A 7 55.41 -25.98 20.52
N GLU A 8 56.37 -26.19 19.62
CA GLU A 8 56.57 -27.51 18.98
C GLU A 8 57.02 -28.59 19.98
N LYS A 9 57.85 -28.24 20.97
CA LYS A 9 58.25 -29.18 22.04
C LYS A 9 57.09 -29.50 22.97
N GLU A 10 56.28 -28.51 23.34
CA GLU A 10 55.05 -28.72 24.10
C GLU A 10 54.06 -29.59 23.32
N LEU A 11 53.84 -29.32 22.03
CA LEU A 11 52.97 -30.14 21.18
C LEU A 11 53.46 -31.59 21.06
N LYS A 12 54.78 -31.81 20.94
CA LYS A 12 55.38 -33.16 20.93
C LYS A 12 55.24 -33.88 22.27
N GLN A 13 55.37 -33.19 23.41
CA GLN A 13 55.09 -33.76 24.73
C GLN A 13 53.61 -34.09 24.92
N VAL A 14 52.73 -33.30 24.31
CA VAL A 14 51.27 -33.42 24.45
C VAL A 14 50.66 -34.48 23.52
N MET A 15 51.40 -34.97 22.52
CA MET A 15 50.98 -36.07 21.63
C MET A 15 50.70 -37.40 22.36
N PHE A 16 51.08 -37.52 23.64
CA PHE A 16 50.79 -38.68 24.50
C PHE A 16 49.77 -38.39 25.62
N THR A 17 49.09 -37.24 25.61
CA THR A 17 48.06 -36.91 26.60
C THR A 17 46.69 -36.75 25.95
N ASP A 18 45.71 -37.34 26.62
CA ASP A 18 44.35 -37.62 26.18
C ASP A 18 43.70 -36.47 25.39
N GLN A 19 43.30 -36.72 24.13
CA GLN A 19 42.72 -35.73 23.20
C GLN A 19 41.56 -34.94 23.81
N GLN A 20 40.84 -35.52 24.77
CA GLN A 20 39.73 -34.88 25.48
C GLN A 20 40.17 -33.71 26.38
N GLN A 21 41.35 -33.79 27.02
CA GLN A 21 41.87 -32.72 27.88
C GLN A 21 42.37 -31.52 27.08
N LEU A 22 42.92 -31.76 25.88
CA LEU A 22 43.28 -30.70 24.92
C LEU A 22 42.05 -29.95 24.42
N LYS A 23 41.00 -30.68 24.01
CA LYS A 23 39.76 -30.07 23.51
C LYS A 23 39.14 -29.14 24.55
N THR A 24 39.11 -29.56 25.81
CA THR A 24 38.55 -28.78 26.91
C THR A 24 39.39 -27.56 27.27
N LYS A 25 40.73 -27.65 27.29
CA LYS A 25 41.63 -26.49 27.50
C LYS A 25 41.60 -25.48 26.35
N ILE A 26 41.46 -25.92 25.11
CA ILE A 26 41.37 -25.04 23.94
C ILE A 26 40.00 -24.33 23.91
N ILE A 27 38.91 -25.07 24.15
CA ILE A 27 37.54 -24.51 24.19
C ILE A 27 37.39 -23.49 25.34
N SER A 28 38.00 -23.73 26.50
CA SER A 28 37.95 -22.79 27.63
C SER A 28 38.75 -21.51 27.38
N LYS A 29 39.87 -21.57 26.66
CA LYS A 29 40.64 -20.38 26.24
C LYS A 29 39.98 -19.58 25.11
N LEU A 30 39.22 -20.24 24.23
CA LEU A 30 38.47 -19.56 23.14
C LEU A 30 37.17 -18.89 23.64
N ARG A 31 36.54 -19.39 24.72
CA ARG A 31 35.36 -18.76 25.33
C ARG A 31 35.78 -17.80 26.46
N LYS A 32 36.24 -16.60 26.11
CA LYS A 32 36.39 -15.52 27.11
C LYS A 32 35.00 -15.06 27.59
N PRO A 33 34.70 -15.09 28.91
CA PRO A 33 33.41 -14.68 29.47
C PRO A 33 33.02 -13.23 29.12
N SER A 34 34.02 -12.34 28.92
CA SER A 34 33.79 -10.93 28.60
C SER A 34 33.05 -10.75 27.27
N ILE A 35 33.35 -11.56 26.25
CA ILE A 35 32.70 -11.49 24.93
C ILE A 35 31.21 -11.86 25.03
N LYS A 36 30.87 -12.82 25.90
CA LYS A 36 29.47 -13.22 26.15
C LYS A 36 28.70 -12.16 26.94
N TYR A 37 29.34 -11.54 27.93
CA TYR A 37 28.75 -10.42 28.69
C TYR A 37 28.53 -9.20 27.79
N ASP A 38 29.50 -8.83 26.96
CA ASP A 38 29.39 -7.71 26.02
C ASP A 38 28.36 -7.97 24.93
N TYR A 39 28.26 -9.21 24.41
CA TYR A 39 27.19 -9.61 23.50
C TYR A 39 25.81 -9.50 24.17
N ASN A 40 25.66 -10.02 25.39
CA ASN A 40 24.40 -9.95 26.12
C ASN A 40 24.03 -8.51 26.49
N LYS A 41 24.99 -7.67 26.85
CA LYS A 41 24.79 -6.25 27.17
C LYS A 41 24.41 -5.45 25.92
N LYS A 42 25.09 -5.66 24.78
CA LYS A 42 24.70 -5.06 23.48
C LYS A 42 23.33 -5.54 23.01
N ARG A 43 23.02 -6.82 23.22
CA ARG A 43 21.70 -7.40 22.92
C ARG A 43 20.62 -6.78 23.80
N LEU A 44 20.85 -6.61 25.10
CA LEU A 44 19.92 -5.95 26.02
C LEU A 44 19.70 -4.48 25.66
N SER A 45 20.75 -3.73 25.28
CA SER A 45 20.59 -2.33 24.84
C SER A 45 19.83 -2.19 23.51
N ILE A 46 19.96 -3.18 22.60
CA ILE A 46 19.14 -3.26 21.38
C ILE A 46 17.66 -3.51 21.74
N PHE A 47 17.40 -4.39 22.71
CA PHE A 47 16.05 -4.65 23.22
C PHE A 47 15.46 -3.45 24.01
N GLU A 48 16.29 -2.64 24.67
CA GLU A 48 15.86 -1.43 25.39
C GLU A 48 15.48 -0.28 24.44
N LEU A 49 16.17 -0.15 23.29
CA LEU A 49 15.76 0.72 22.19
C LEU A 49 14.39 0.29 21.61
N ASP A 50 14.11 -1.01 21.62
CA ASP A 50 12.86 -1.63 21.16
C ASP A 50 11.68 -1.40 22.12
N ARG A 51 11.94 -1.11 23.40
CA ARG A 51 10.88 -0.83 24.39
C ARG A 51 10.21 0.53 24.17
N LYS A 52 10.85 1.42 23.41
CA LYS A 52 10.23 2.61 22.81
C LYS A 52 9.78 2.31 21.38
N PHE A 53 9.22 1.13 21.12
CA PHE A 53 8.37 0.92 19.96
C PHE A 53 7.22 1.93 20.06
N LYS A 54 7.39 3.08 19.39
CA LYS A 54 6.44 4.20 19.46
C LYS A 54 5.11 3.68 18.95
N GLU A 55 4.07 3.73 19.77
CA GLU A 55 2.69 3.35 19.41
C GLU A 55 2.24 3.98 18.07
N GLU A 56 2.82 5.13 17.73
CA GLU A 56 2.66 5.84 16.46
C GLU A 56 2.97 4.97 15.23
N ASN A 57 3.95 4.06 15.32
CA ASN A 57 4.33 3.17 14.22
C ASN A 57 3.28 2.09 13.91
N LEU A 58 2.28 1.92 14.77
CA LEU A 58 1.15 1.01 14.57
C LEU A 58 -0.10 1.71 14.06
N ARG A 59 -0.03 3.00 13.76
CA ARG A 59 -1.16 3.79 13.32
C ARG A 59 -1.18 3.92 11.81
N CYS A 60 -2.37 3.83 11.24
CA CYS A 60 -2.61 4.04 9.83
C CYS A 60 -2.66 5.54 9.52
N ILE A 61 -1.90 5.99 8.51
CA ILE A 61 -1.87 7.39 8.07
C ILE A 61 -3.22 7.93 7.58
N THR A 62 -4.11 7.05 7.10
CA THR A 62 -5.42 7.46 6.57
C THR A 62 -6.45 7.72 7.66
N CYS A 63 -6.41 7.00 8.77
CA CYS A 63 -7.41 7.10 9.84
C CYS A 63 -6.83 7.50 11.20
N SER A 64 -5.51 7.69 11.29
CA SER A 64 -4.76 8.10 12.48
C SER A 64 -4.96 7.21 13.71
N ASP A 65 -5.37 5.96 13.48
CA ASP A 65 -5.73 4.98 14.50
C ASP A 65 -5.05 3.65 14.17
N TYR A 66 -5.01 2.72 15.14
CA TYR A 66 -4.31 1.45 15.04
C TYR A 66 -4.71 0.66 13.80
N PHE A 67 -3.73 -0.04 13.20
CA PHE A 67 -4.01 -0.85 12.03
C PHE A 67 -5.07 -1.90 12.34
N GLN A 68 -6.08 -1.94 11.48
CA GLN A 68 -7.11 -2.94 11.51
C GLN A 68 -6.99 -3.79 10.25
N LYS A 69 -6.62 -5.06 10.43
CA LYS A 69 -6.22 -5.95 9.33
C LYS A 69 -5.10 -5.27 8.55
N PHE A 70 -3.91 -5.26 9.15
CA PHE A 70 -2.70 -4.70 8.59
C PHE A 70 -2.52 -5.14 7.13
N THR A 71 -2.42 -4.16 6.26
CA THR A 71 -2.42 -4.34 4.81
C THR A 71 -1.23 -3.58 4.24
N LEU A 72 -0.28 -4.33 3.69
CA LEU A 72 0.90 -3.80 3.03
C LEU A 72 0.66 -3.78 1.51
N THR A 73 0.87 -2.60 0.93
CA THR A 73 0.84 -2.39 -0.53
C THR A 73 2.21 -2.74 -1.13
N PHE A 74 2.29 -3.05 -2.42
CA PHE A 74 3.58 -3.38 -3.06
C PHE A 74 4.57 -2.21 -3.06
N CYS A 75 4.09 -0.96 -2.93
CA CYS A 75 4.96 0.20 -2.80
C CYS A 75 5.57 0.35 -1.39
N GLY A 76 5.33 -0.61 -0.50
CA GLY A 76 5.90 -0.66 0.85
C GLY A 76 5.11 0.11 1.91
N HIS A 77 4.04 0.81 1.54
CA HIS A 77 3.21 1.56 2.48
C HIS A 77 2.12 0.70 3.11
N SER A 78 1.87 0.96 4.40
CA SER A 78 0.99 0.16 5.25
C SER A 78 -0.26 0.93 5.66
N PHE A 79 -1.41 0.27 5.58
CA PHE A 79 -2.71 0.86 5.87
C PHE A 79 -3.64 -0.15 6.56
N CYS A 80 -4.75 0.33 7.14
CA CYS A 80 -5.87 -0.56 7.44
C CYS A 80 -6.48 -1.06 6.12
N TYR A 81 -6.96 -2.29 6.12
CA TYR A 81 -7.56 -2.90 4.93
C TYR A 81 -8.67 -2.03 4.29
N LEU A 82 -9.62 -1.53 5.09
CA LEU A 82 -10.71 -0.70 4.56
C LEU A 82 -10.22 0.66 4.08
N CYS A 83 -9.23 1.25 4.74
CA CYS A 83 -8.72 2.57 4.39
C CYS A 83 -8.10 2.56 2.99
N ILE A 84 -7.20 1.61 2.73
CA ILE A 84 -6.59 1.48 1.40
C ILE A 84 -7.60 0.98 0.37
N PHE A 85 -8.49 0.04 0.74
CA PHE A 85 -9.52 -0.44 -0.17
C PHE A 85 -10.43 0.70 -0.64
N GLU A 86 -10.99 1.50 0.27
CA GLU A 86 -11.84 2.64 -0.07
C GLU A 86 -11.11 3.72 -0.86
N HIS A 87 -9.82 3.96 -0.57
CA HIS A 87 -9.03 4.90 -1.34
C HIS A 87 -8.84 4.44 -2.79
N LEU A 88 -8.52 3.16 -2.99
CA LEU A 88 -8.31 2.59 -4.33
C LEU A 88 -9.58 2.52 -5.17
N LEU A 89 -10.77 2.59 -4.56
CA LEU A 89 -12.00 2.78 -5.31
C LEU A 89 -12.08 4.17 -5.98
N LYS A 90 -11.41 5.18 -5.42
CA LYS A 90 -11.47 6.58 -5.87
C LYS A 90 -10.29 6.97 -6.74
N SER A 91 -9.12 6.44 -6.42
CA SER A 91 -7.86 6.72 -7.09
C SER A 91 -6.97 5.50 -7.00
N HIS A 92 -6.43 5.05 -8.12
CA HIS A 92 -5.43 3.96 -8.12
C HIS A 92 -4.06 4.41 -7.62
N LYS A 93 -3.92 5.55 -6.95
CA LYS A 93 -2.65 6.04 -6.42
C LYS A 93 -2.50 5.69 -4.93
N CYS A 94 -1.28 5.43 -4.48
CA CYS A 94 -1.00 5.26 -3.06
C CYS A 94 -1.24 6.58 -2.29
N PRO A 95 -1.95 6.58 -1.15
CA PRO A 95 -2.11 7.77 -0.32
C PRO A 95 -0.80 8.40 0.18
N SER A 96 0.26 7.59 0.32
CA SER A 96 1.53 8.03 0.92
C SER A 96 2.57 8.47 -0.11
N CYS A 97 2.66 7.80 -1.25
CA CYS A 97 3.72 8.05 -2.24
C CYS A 97 3.21 8.25 -3.67
N LEU A 98 1.89 8.25 -3.88
CA LEU A 98 1.23 8.46 -5.17
C LEU A 98 1.56 7.45 -6.27
N THR A 99 2.37 6.43 -5.98
CA THR A 99 2.64 5.32 -6.90
C THR A 99 1.33 4.62 -7.27
N THR A 100 1.14 4.35 -8.56
CA THR A 100 -0.08 3.71 -9.07
C THR A 100 -0.17 2.26 -8.65
N ILE A 101 -1.08 1.95 -7.74
CA ILE A 101 -1.41 0.61 -7.26
C ILE A 101 -2.44 -0.03 -8.17
N LYS A 102 -1.98 -0.94 -9.04
CA LYS A 102 -2.87 -1.78 -9.84
C LYS A 102 -3.40 -2.93 -8.99
N GLY A 103 -4.63 -2.75 -8.49
CA GLY A 103 -5.46 -3.84 -7.98
C GLY A 103 -5.42 -4.09 -6.50
N LEU A 104 -6.06 -5.19 -6.11
CA LEU A 104 -6.27 -5.60 -4.72
C LEU A 104 -5.21 -6.60 -4.23
N GLN A 105 -3.99 -6.53 -4.78
CA GLN A 105 -2.87 -7.39 -4.41
C GLN A 105 -2.24 -6.89 -3.11
N PHE A 106 -2.87 -7.24 -1.99
CA PHE A 106 -2.40 -6.86 -0.68
C PHE A 106 -1.69 -7.99 0.03
N ILE A 107 -0.62 -7.63 0.75
CA ILE A 107 0.07 -8.53 1.67
C ILE A 107 -0.49 -8.30 3.08
N TYR A 108 -0.82 -9.38 3.78
CA TYR A 108 -1.36 -9.33 5.14
C TYR A 108 -0.37 -9.93 6.14
N CYS A 109 -0.24 -9.31 7.32
CA CYS A 109 0.62 -9.81 8.38
C CYS A 109 -0.18 -10.09 9.65
N LYS A 110 -0.47 -11.38 9.90
CA LYS A 110 -1.22 -11.82 11.09
C LYS A 110 -0.46 -11.54 12.40
N THR A 111 0.87 -11.55 12.36
CA THR A 111 1.71 -11.28 13.53
C THR A 111 1.56 -9.83 13.99
N ILE A 112 1.55 -8.88 13.05
CA ILE A 112 1.31 -7.46 13.37
C ILE A 112 -0.12 -7.28 13.89
N ASP A 113 -1.12 -7.89 13.24
CA ASP A 113 -2.50 -7.85 13.73
C ASP A 113 -2.66 -8.44 15.13
N GLY A 114 -1.92 -9.53 15.45
CA GLY A 114 -1.91 -10.16 16.76
C GLY A 114 -1.24 -9.28 17.82
N PHE A 115 -0.12 -8.65 17.46
CA PHE A 115 0.60 -7.72 18.32
C PHE A 115 -0.22 -6.46 18.64
N ILE A 116 -0.86 -5.87 17.63
CA ILE A 116 -1.75 -4.72 17.85
C ILE A 116 -2.90 -5.11 18.76
N GLN A 117 -3.50 -6.29 18.56
CA GLN A 117 -4.57 -6.75 19.42
C GLN A 117 -4.12 -6.97 20.86
N SER A 118 -2.93 -7.54 21.11
CA SER A 118 -2.44 -7.69 22.47
C SER A 118 -2.11 -6.34 23.11
N GLN A 119 -1.41 -5.45 22.40
CA GLN A 119 -1.04 -4.13 22.94
C GLN A 119 -2.27 -3.24 23.20
N VAL A 120 -3.17 -3.09 22.21
CA VAL A 120 -4.37 -2.23 22.34
C VAL A 120 -5.33 -2.74 23.42
N VAL A 121 -5.46 -4.06 23.59
CA VAL A 121 -6.29 -4.64 24.67
C VAL A 121 -5.65 -4.42 26.05
N ILE A 122 -4.31 -4.36 26.12
CA ILE A 122 -3.58 -4.26 27.39
C ILE A 122 -3.38 -2.80 27.83
N SER A 123 -3.19 -1.84 26.92
CA SER A 123 -2.61 -0.53 27.29
C SER A 123 -3.59 0.63 27.54
N SER A 124 -4.87 0.61 27.16
CA SER A 124 -5.75 1.76 27.47
C SER A 124 -7.26 1.52 27.31
N GLN A 125 -8.00 1.56 28.42
CA GLN A 125 -9.47 1.52 28.45
C GLN A 125 -10.14 2.69 27.68
N LYS A 126 -9.43 3.80 27.38
CA LYS A 126 -10.01 4.98 26.69
C LYS A 126 -9.87 5.01 25.15
N ASN A 127 -8.85 4.37 24.56
CA ASN A 127 -8.66 4.33 23.09
C ASN A 127 -9.24 3.04 22.45
N ASN A 128 -9.85 2.17 23.25
CA ASN A 128 -10.33 0.86 22.83
C ASN A 128 -11.67 0.93 22.06
N GLU A 129 -12.54 1.89 22.39
CA GLU A 129 -13.90 1.93 21.83
C GLU A 129 -13.92 2.16 20.32
N GLN A 130 -13.14 3.13 19.83
CA GLN A 130 -13.06 3.45 18.40
C GLN A 130 -12.49 2.25 17.61
N TYR A 131 -11.41 1.65 18.09
CA TYR A 131 -10.81 0.46 17.45
C TYR A 131 -11.78 -0.72 17.42
N LEU A 132 -12.49 -1.00 18.53
CA LEU A 132 -13.51 -2.05 18.59
C LEU A 132 -14.71 -1.77 17.67
N SER A 133 -15.15 -0.51 17.59
CA SER A 133 -16.22 -0.11 16.68
C SER A 133 -15.84 -0.41 15.23
N ARG A 134 -14.65 0.05 14.80
CA ARG A 134 -14.12 -0.24 13.46
C ARG A 134 -13.96 -1.74 13.22
N LYS A 135 -13.56 -2.52 14.25
CA LYS A 135 -13.53 -4.00 14.22
C LYS A 135 -14.88 -4.61 13.89
N LYS A 136 -15.96 -4.08 14.44
CA LYS A 136 -17.34 -4.49 14.12
C LYS A 136 -17.71 -4.05 12.70
N ASP A 137 -17.41 -2.81 12.33
CA ASP A 137 -17.73 -2.27 11.00
C ASP A 137 -17.10 -3.10 9.88
N LEU A 138 -15.84 -3.54 10.04
CA LEU A 138 -15.19 -4.44 9.08
C LEU A 138 -15.89 -5.79 8.95
N LYS A 139 -16.40 -6.35 10.04
CA LYS A 139 -17.15 -7.62 9.98
C LYS A 139 -18.45 -7.43 9.21
N VAL A 140 -19.18 -6.36 9.51
CA VAL A 140 -20.42 -5.99 8.81
C VAL A 140 -20.15 -5.74 7.32
N TRP A 141 -19.10 -4.99 7.00
CA TRP A 141 -18.71 -4.68 5.63
C TRP A 141 -18.35 -5.96 4.84
N LYS A 142 -17.60 -6.89 5.44
CA LYS A 142 -17.28 -8.18 4.82
C LYS A 142 -18.53 -9.01 4.53
N ALA A 143 -19.49 -9.00 5.46
CA ALA A 143 -20.76 -9.70 5.28
C ALA A 143 -21.59 -9.08 4.15
N LYS A 144 -21.66 -7.75 4.07
CA LYS A 144 -22.36 -7.01 2.99
C LYS A 144 -21.76 -7.28 1.61
N LYS A 145 -20.43 -7.36 1.52
CA LYS A 145 -19.72 -7.62 0.26
C LYS A 145 -19.93 -9.05 -0.25
N LYS A 146 -20.06 -10.03 0.65
CA LYS A 146 -20.15 -11.45 0.27
C LYS A 146 -21.53 -11.76 -0.35
N ILE A 147 -21.52 -12.30 -1.55
CA ILE A 147 -22.72 -12.84 -2.20
C ILE A 147 -23.07 -14.20 -1.54
N GLN A 148 -24.34 -14.38 -1.16
CA GLN A 148 -24.80 -15.59 -0.49
C GLN A 148 -25.27 -16.67 -1.47
N THR A 149 -25.99 -16.25 -2.51
CA THR A 149 -26.61 -17.14 -3.51
C THR A 149 -26.24 -16.68 -4.91
N PHE A 150 -25.98 -17.63 -5.80
CA PHE A 150 -25.67 -17.38 -7.20
C PHE A 150 -26.70 -18.11 -8.05
N ASN A 151 -27.53 -17.36 -8.77
CA ASN A 151 -28.46 -17.91 -9.75
C ASN A 151 -28.11 -17.42 -11.15
N ILE A 152 -28.47 -18.21 -12.16
CA ILE A 152 -28.32 -17.82 -13.56
C ILE A 152 -29.26 -16.65 -13.84
N GLY A 153 -28.74 -15.60 -14.46
CA GLY A 153 -29.46 -14.37 -14.76
C GLY A 153 -29.31 -13.28 -13.71
N ASP A 154 -28.77 -13.59 -12.52
CA ASP A 154 -28.54 -12.59 -11.48
C ASP A 154 -27.53 -11.53 -11.95
N LEU A 155 -27.77 -10.29 -11.52
CA LEU A 155 -26.82 -9.19 -11.69
C LEU A 155 -25.92 -9.10 -10.45
N VAL A 156 -24.64 -8.86 -10.68
CA VAL A 156 -23.61 -8.75 -9.64
C VAL A 156 -22.64 -7.61 -9.97
N ASP A 157 -22.01 -7.06 -8.93
CA ASP A 157 -20.91 -6.11 -9.10
C ASP A 157 -19.61 -6.90 -9.26
N ILE A 158 -18.86 -6.63 -10.33
CA ILE A 158 -17.64 -7.35 -10.70
C ILE A 158 -16.50 -6.35 -10.91
N LEU A 159 -15.38 -6.57 -10.24
CA LEU A 159 -14.15 -5.81 -10.46
C LEU A 159 -13.45 -6.35 -11.71
N ASP A 160 -13.24 -5.54 -12.73
CA ASP A 160 -12.56 -5.93 -13.98
C ASP A 160 -11.02 -6.02 -13.84
N THR A 161 -10.30 -6.17 -14.96
CA THR A 161 -8.84 -6.21 -15.01
C THR A 161 -8.17 -4.86 -14.77
N GLU A 162 -8.88 -3.75 -15.08
CA GLU A 162 -8.44 -2.38 -14.79
C GLU A 162 -8.79 -1.93 -13.37
N HIS A 163 -9.36 -2.82 -12.56
CA HIS A 163 -9.74 -2.57 -11.17
C HIS A 163 -10.82 -1.50 -10.99
N ILE A 164 -11.84 -1.59 -11.84
CA ILE A 164 -13.05 -0.78 -11.85
C ILE A 164 -14.25 -1.70 -11.69
N TRP A 165 -15.18 -1.30 -10.82
CA TRP A 165 -16.39 -2.09 -10.57
C TRP A 165 -17.42 -1.86 -11.68
N CYS A 166 -17.86 -2.96 -12.28
CA CYS A 166 -18.81 -3.02 -13.38
C CYS A 166 -20.02 -3.86 -13.00
N VAL A 167 -21.14 -3.65 -13.69
CA VAL A 167 -22.30 -4.55 -13.58
C VAL A 167 -22.05 -5.75 -14.50
N GLY A 168 -22.19 -6.96 -13.96
CA GLY A 168 -22.12 -8.19 -14.72
C GLY A 168 -23.36 -9.05 -14.51
N LYS A 169 -23.76 -9.76 -15.56
CA LYS A 169 -24.84 -10.77 -15.54
C LYS A 169 -24.23 -12.16 -15.50
N ILE A 170 -24.73 -13.01 -14.60
CA ILE A 170 -24.34 -14.41 -14.54
C ILE A 170 -25.01 -15.16 -15.69
N LEU A 171 -24.22 -15.68 -16.62
CA LEU A 171 -24.71 -16.48 -17.76
C LEU A 171 -24.78 -17.96 -17.42
N ASN A 172 -23.80 -18.47 -16.70
CA ASN A 172 -23.72 -19.90 -16.37
C ASN A 172 -22.93 -20.13 -15.08
N ILE A 173 -23.19 -21.27 -14.44
CA ILE A 173 -22.47 -21.74 -13.24
C ILE A 173 -21.81 -23.07 -13.58
N ILE A 174 -20.49 -23.06 -13.65
CA ILE A 174 -19.66 -24.20 -14.01
C ILE A 174 -19.19 -24.87 -12.72
N GLN A 175 -19.64 -26.09 -12.48
CA GLN A 175 -19.17 -26.90 -11.36
C GLN A 175 -17.83 -27.55 -11.72
N LYS A 176 -16.76 -27.23 -10.98
CA LYS A 176 -15.46 -27.91 -11.09
C LYS A 176 -15.17 -28.68 -9.81
N LYS A 177 -14.36 -29.73 -9.92
CA LYS A 177 -13.94 -30.60 -8.81
C LYS A 177 -13.34 -29.85 -7.61
N LYS A 178 -12.72 -28.69 -7.84
CA LYS A 178 -12.06 -27.88 -6.80
C LYS A 178 -12.94 -26.71 -6.33
N GLU A 179 -13.41 -25.89 -7.26
CA GLU A 179 -14.20 -24.70 -6.96
C GLU A 179 -15.18 -24.40 -8.09
N ASN A 180 -16.40 -24.01 -7.72
CA ASN A 180 -17.40 -23.56 -8.69
C ASN A 180 -17.00 -22.21 -9.28
N GLN A 181 -17.21 -22.08 -10.59
CA GLN A 181 -16.95 -20.85 -11.35
C GLN A 181 -18.24 -20.34 -11.96
N ILE A 182 -18.32 -19.04 -12.19
CA ILE A 182 -19.42 -18.40 -12.88
C ILE A 182 -18.90 -17.79 -14.17
N LEU A 183 -19.63 -18.00 -15.27
CA LEU A 183 -19.44 -17.26 -16.50
C LEU A 183 -20.23 -15.97 -16.41
N VAL A 184 -19.55 -14.84 -16.57
CA VAL A 184 -20.15 -13.51 -16.44
C VAL A 184 -20.02 -12.73 -17.74
N HIS A 185 -21.06 -11.95 -18.04
CA HIS A 185 -21.08 -10.99 -19.12
C HIS A 185 -21.23 -9.58 -18.56
N TYR A 186 -20.36 -8.65 -18.99
CA TYR A 186 -20.40 -7.27 -18.53
C TYR A 186 -21.47 -6.47 -19.27
N GLU A 187 -22.31 -5.75 -18.54
CA GLU A 187 -23.42 -4.98 -19.11
C GLU A 187 -22.89 -3.84 -20.00
N GLY A 188 -23.25 -3.86 -21.29
CA GLY A 188 -22.81 -2.88 -22.28
C GLY A 188 -21.44 -3.16 -22.92
N TRP A 189 -20.84 -4.32 -22.65
CA TRP A 189 -19.55 -4.72 -23.21
C TRP A 189 -19.72 -5.77 -24.30
N ASN A 190 -18.71 -5.92 -25.14
CA ASN A 190 -18.67 -7.01 -26.11
C ASN A 190 -18.47 -8.36 -25.39
N LYS A 191 -19.08 -9.44 -25.92
CA LYS A 191 -18.93 -10.81 -25.44
C LYS A 191 -17.48 -11.31 -25.41
N VAL A 192 -16.58 -10.68 -26.16
CA VAL A 192 -15.13 -10.96 -26.10
C VAL A 192 -14.56 -10.75 -24.68
N TYR A 193 -15.19 -9.91 -23.87
CA TYR A 193 -14.81 -9.65 -22.48
C TYR A 193 -15.49 -10.58 -21.47
N ASP A 194 -16.31 -11.53 -21.91
CA ASP A 194 -16.93 -12.50 -21.00
C ASP A 194 -15.83 -13.34 -20.34
N GLU A 195 -15.87 -13.43 -19.00
CA GLU A 195 -14.85 -14.15 -18.24
C GLU A 195 -15.45 -15.18 -17.28
N CYS A 196 -14.66 -16.20 -16.94
CA CYS A 196 -15.00 -17.17 -15.91
C CYS A 196 -14.33 -16.78 -14.59
N ILE A 197 -15.12 -16.53 -13.55
CA ILE A 197 -14.63 -16.09 -12.24
C ILE A 197 -14.96 -17.15 -11.18
N SER A 198 -14.04 -17.44 -10.25
CA SER A 198 -14.34 -18.28 -9.08
C SER A 198 -15.38 -17.60 -8.19
N ILE A 199 -16.34 -18.38 -7.66
CA ILE A 199 -17.35 -17.91 -6.70
C ILE A 199 -16.70 -17.29 -5.43
N GLN A 200 -15.48 -17.72 -5.09
CA GLN A 200 -14.75 -17.20 -3.93
C GLN A 200 -13.87 -15.99 -4.26
N SER A 201 -13.86 -15.54 -5.51
CA SER A 201 -13.03 -14.42 -5.95
C SER A 201 -13.37 -13.14 -5.18
N PRO A 202 -12.37 -12.39 -4.71
CA PRO A 202 -12.60 -11.10 -4.06
C PRO A 202 -13.09 -10.03 -5.04
N ARG A 203 -13.09 -10.32 -6.36
CA ARG A 203 -13.59 -9.45 -7.44
C ARG A 203 -15.12 -9.41 -7.52
N LEU A 204 -15.83 -10.27 -6.78
CA LEU A 204 -17.29 -10.33 -6.78
C LEU A 204 -17.91 -9.59 -5.60
N SER A 205 -19.06 -8.97 -5.84
CA SER A 205 -19.87 -8.32 -4.82
C SER A 205 -21.35 -8.30 -5.20
N SER A 206 -22.21 -8.16 -4.20
CA SER A 206 -23.65 -7.94 -4.41
C SER A 206 -23.90 -6.71 -5.28
N LYS A 207 -24.90 -6.80 -6.17
CA LYS A 207 -25.26 -5.71 -7.09
C LYS A 207 -25.57 -4.43 -6.31
N GLY A 208 -24.99 -3.33 -6.78
CA GLY A 208 -25.26 -2.00 -6.26
C GLY A 208 -24.47 -1.63 -5.00
N LEU A 209 -23.61 -2.51 -4.48
CA LEU A 209 -22.72 -2.14 -3.39
C LEU A 209 -21.65 -1.13 -3.86
N PHE A 210 -21.14 -1.33 -5.07
CA PHE A 210 -20.14 -0.48 -5.70
C PHE A 210 -20.72 0.30 -6.88
N THR A 211 -21.46 -0.36 -7.77
CA THR A 211 -21.91 0.27 -9.02
C THR A 211 -22.94 1.39 -8.82
N ASN A 212 -23.63 1.44 -7.67
CA ASN A 212 -24.53 2.56 -7.33
C ASN A 212 -23.79 3.77 -6.72
N ARG A 213 -22.52 3.62 -6.33
CA ARG A 213 -21.74 4.70 -5.72
C ARG A 213 -21.28 5.69 -6.77
N LYS A 214 -21.49 6.98 -6.51
CA LYS A 214 -21.03 8.07 -7.39
C LYS A 214 -19.65 8.60 -7.02
N ASP A 215 -19.12 8.18 -5.87
CA ASP A 215 -17.86 8.67 -5.29
C ASP A 215 -16.67 7.75 -5.59
N ILE A 216 -16.80 6.84 -6.56
CA ILE A 216 -15.76 5.89 -6.97
C ILE A 216 -15.56 5.94 -8.48
N LEU A 217 -14.45 5.37 -8.96
CA LEU A 217 -14.16 5.21 -10.37
C LEU A 217 -15.18 4.25 -10.99
N LEU A 218 -15.89 4.73 -12.00
CA LEU A 218 -16.85 3.97 -12.80
C LEU A 218 -16.63 4.28 -14.28
N TYR A 219 -16.90 3.31 -15.13
CA TYR A 219 -16.98 3.54 -16.57
C TYR A 219 -18.21 4.35 -16.93
N GLN A 220 -18.08 5.24 -17.91
CA GLN A 220 -19.24 5.87 -18.53
C GLN A 220 -19.87 4.91 -19.55
N PRO A 221 -21.21 4.78 -19.56
CA PRO A 221 -21.88 4.02 -20.60
C PRO A 221 -21.66 4.71 -21.96
N SER A 222 -20.99 4.02 -22.89
CA SER A 222 -20.84 4.52 -24.26
C SER A 222 -22.16 4.41 -25.01
N PHE A 223 -22.63 5.49 -25.62
CA PHE A 223 -23.83 5.48 -26.48
C PHE A 223 -23.62 4.71 -27.80
N ASN A 224 -22.37 4.44 -28.18
CA ASN A 224 -22.01 3.66 -29.38
C ASN A 224 -21.48 2.28 -28.99
N GLN A 225 -22.17 1.23 -29.44
CA GLN A 225 -21.81 -0.18 -29.20
C GLN A 225 -20.45 -0.59 -29.80
N ASN A 226 -19.87 0.23 -30.69
CA ASN A 226 -18.70 -0.13 -31.51
C ASN A 226 -17.39 0.58 -31.13
N THR A 227 -17.41 1.55 -30.23
CA THR A 227 -16.20 2.26 -29.77
C THR A 227 -16.12 2.19 -28.26
N MET A 228 -15.41 1.20 -27.74
CA MET A 228 -15.10 1.04 -26.33
C MET A 228 -14.04 2.07 -25.90
N GLN A 229 -14.40 3.35 -25.92
CA GLN A 229 -13.70 4.35 -25.12
C GLN A 229 -14.51 4.55 -23.85
N ASN A 230 -14.49 3.54 -22.98
CA ASN A 230 -15.04 3.68 -21.65
C ASN A 230 -14.11 4.61 -20.86
N TYR A 231 -14.31 5.93 -20.98
CA TYR A 231 -13.58 6.88 -20.17
C TYR A 231 -13.96 6.65 -18.71
N ILE A 232 -12.95 6.43 -17.87
CA ILE A 232 -13.13 6.36 -16.42
C ILE A 232 -13.64 7.74 -15.99
N ARG A 233 -14.79 7.79 -15.32
CA ARG A 233 -15.21 9.02 -14.63
C ARG A 233 -14.18 9.27 -13.53
N GLN A 234 -13.14 10.05 -13.84
CA GLN A 234 -12.31 10.64 -12.81
C GLN A 234 -13.25 11.54 -12.02
N LEU A 235 -13.35 11.27 -10.72
CA LEU A 235 -13.93 12.24 -9.80
C LEU A 235 -13.03 13.46 -9.93
N GLU A 236 -13.53 14.50 -10.59
CA GLU A 236 -12.90 15.81 -10.55
C GLU A 236 -12.79 16.19 -9.07
N HIS A 237 -11.61 15.98 -8.47
CA HIS A 237 -11.24 16.81 -7.36
C HIS A 237 -11.27 18.24 -7.89
N GLN A 238 -11.99 19.13 -7.22
CA GLN A 238 -12.07 20.57 -7.49
C GLN A 238 -10.72 21.27 -7.28
N GLN A 239 -9.68 20.79 -7.93
CA GLN A 239 -8.36 21.37 -8.04
C GLN A 239 -7.90 21.10 -9.46
N THR A 240 -8.28 21.95 -10.43
CA THR A 240 -7.49 22.26 -11.66
C THR A 240 -8.32 23.12 -12.63
N GLN A 241 -8.67 24.36 -12.27
CA GLN A 241 -8.68 25.43 -13.30
C GLN A 241 -7.33 26.16 -13.30
N GLN A 242 -6.71 26.32 -12.13
CA GLN A 242 -5.40 26.97 -11.99
C GLN A 242 -4.25 26.10 -12.49
N THR A 243 -4.28 24.78 -12.29
CA THR A 243 -3.19 23.88 -12.72
C THR A 243 -3.22 23.59 -14.22
N SER A 244 -4.39 23.63 -14.87
CA SER A 244 -4.49 23.58 -16.33
C SER A 244 -4.03 24.89 -16.96
N LEU A 245 -4.35 26.04 -16.36
CA LEU A 245 -3.79 27.34 -16.73
C LEU A 245 -2.27 27.40 -16.52
N LEU A 246 -1.75 26.87 -15.41
CA LEU A 246 -0.31 26.84 -15.15
C LEU A 246 0.43 25.97 -16.18
N ASN A 247 -0.09 24.78 -16.48
CA ASN A 247 0.47 23.92 -17.51
C ASN A 247 0.38 24.54 -18.91
N TYR A 248 -0.71 25.25 -19.23
CA TYR A 248 -0.88 25.99 -20.49
C TYR A 248 0.12 27.15 -20.61
N LEU A 249 0.34 27.90 -19.53
CA LEU A 249 1.29 29.02 -19.49
C LEU A 249 2.74 28.54 -19.58
N ILE A 250 3.10 27.45 -18.90
CA ILE A 250 4.42 26.81 -19.00
C ILE A 250 4.68 26.35 -20.45
N PHE A 251 3.67 25.76 -21.11
CA PHE A 251 3.79 25.32 -22.50
C PHE A 251 3.92 26.50 -23.50
N GLN A 252 3.28 27.65 -23.22
CA GLN A 252 3.46 28.85 -24.04
C GLN A 252 4.84 29.50 -23.86
N GLN A 253 5.40 29.51 -22.65
CA GLN A 253 6.75 30.04 -22.39
C GLN A 253 7.85 29.19 -23.06
N GLN A 254 7.70 27.87 -23.08
CA GLN A 254 8.66 26.97 -23.75
C GLN A 254 8.68 27.19 -25.28
N ASN A 255 7.55 27.57 -25.89
CA ASN A 255 7.47 27.89 -27.31
C ASN A 255 8.08 29.27 -27.67
N GLN A 256 8.35 30.14 -26.69
CA GLN A 256 8.93 31.46 -26.92
C GLN A 256 10.45 31.55 -26.60
N ASN A 257 11.14 30.42 -26.38
CA ASN A 257 12.59 30.36 -26.16
C ASN A 257 13.13 31.24 -25.01
N GLN A 258 12.30 31.59 -24.02
CA GLN A 258 12.76 32.28 -22.81
C GLN A 258 12.80 31.30 -21.62
N ASN A 259 13.98 30.74 -21.38
CA ASN A 259 14.24 29.83 -20.27
C ASN A 259 14.47 30.59 -18.96
N TYR A 260 13.41 30.83 -18.19
CA TYR A 260 13.53 31.04 -16.75
C TYR A 260 12.90 29.86 -16.02
N ILE A 261 13.68 28.81 -15.82
CA ILE A 261 13.27 27.67 -15.00
C ILE A 261 13.43 28.08 -13.54
N MET A 262 12.34 28.40 -12.84
CA MET A 262 12.32 28.33 -11.38
C MET A 262 11.76 26.97 -10.98
N ALA A 263 12.65 26.05 -10.61
CA ALA A 263 12.27 24.80 -9.97
C ALA A 263 11.72 25.11 -8.58
N ILE A 264 10.50 24.66 -8.29
CA ILE A 264 9.91 24.74 -6.95
C ILE A 264 9.50 23.34 -6.54
N GLU A 265 10.21 22.79 -5.56
CA GLU A 265 10.03 21.41 -5.10
C GLU A 265 8.81 21.23 -4.18
N SER A 266 8.16 22.31 -3.74
CA SER A 266 6.83 22.25 -3.11
C SER A 266 6.19 23.64 -3.06
N ALA A 267 5.04 23.83 -3.72
CA ALA A 267 4.33 25.10 -3.73
C ALA A 267 3.11 25.06 -2.78
N ASP A 268 3.07 25.95 -1.80
CA ASP A 268 1.88 26.25 -1.01
C ASP A 268 0.99 27.28 -1.76
N ARG A 269 -0.22 27.54 -1.26
CA ARG A 269 -1.17 28.45 -1.93
C ARG A 269 -0.65 29.90 -1.99
N SER A 270 0.23 30.29 -1.07
CA SER A 270 0.79 31.64 -0.97
C SER A 270 1.92 31.86 -1.98
N THR A 271 2.82 30.89 -2.14
CA THR A 271 3.91 30.92 -3.13
C THR A 271 3.39 30.97 -4.55
N LEU A 272 2.35 30.20 -4.88
CA LEU A 272 1.72 30.24 -6.22
C LEU A 272 1.10 31.61 -6.55
N SER A 273 0.45 32.27 -5.57
CA SER A 273 -0.12 33.60 -5.76
C SER A 273 0.98 34.64 -6.02
N ASN A 274 2.05 34.60 -5.23
CA ASN A 274 3.17 35.53 -5.37
C ASN A 274 3.94 35.34 -6.68
N LEU A 275 4.05 34.09 -7.16
CA LEU A 275 4.65 33.78 -8.46
C LEU A 275 3.81 34.28 -9.62
N LEU A 276 2.49 34.15 -9.53
CA LEU A 276 1.59 34.67 -10.57
C LEU A 276 1.72 36.20 -10.67
N SER A 277 1.78 36.89 -9.53
CA SER A 277 2.04 38.34 -9.48
C SER A 277 3.41 38.71 -10.06
N LEU A 278 4.46 37.93 -9.76
CA LEU A 278 5.79 38.13 -10.33
C LEU A 278 5.83 37.93 -11.85
N VAL A 279 5.17 36.90 -12.37
CA VAL A 279 5.12 36.62 -13.82
C VAL A 279 4.35 37.72 -14.57
N ILE A 280 3.24 38.22 -13.99
CA ILE A 280 2.49 39.35 -14.56
C ILE A 280 3.36 40.61 -14.56
N TYR A 281 4.04 40.90 -13.44
CA TYR A 281 4.92 42.07 -13.32
C TYR A 281 6.10 42.04 -14.31
N ILE A 282 6.76 40.89 -14.48
CA ILE A 282 7.86 40.74 -15.45
C ILE A 282 7.35 40.95 -16.89
N ARG A 283 6.13 40.51 -17.20
CA ARG A 283 5.51 40.68 -18.51
C ARG A 283 5.13 42.13 -18.81
N GLU A 284 4.67 42.87 -17.80
CA GLU A 284 4.42 44.31 -17.93
C GLU A 284 5.74 45.06 -18.15
N MET A 285 6.79 44.74 -17.38
CA MET A 285 8.12 45.36 -17.53
C MET A 285 8.79 45.09 -18.89
N SER A 286 8.54 43.93 -19.50
CA SER A 286 9.11 43.58 -20.82
C SER A 286 8.32 44.15 -21.99
N ASN A 287 7.06 44.54 -21.78
CA ASN A 287 6.29 45.30 -22.76
C ASN A 287 6.66 46.79 -22.75
N ASP A 288 7.00 47.35 -21.59
CA ASP A 288 7.44 48.76 -21.46
C ASP A 288 8.83 49.04 -22.04
N GLN A 289 9.68 48.01 -22.26
CA GLN A 289 10.97 48.18 -22.94
C GLN A 289 10.90 48.10 -24.47
N ASN A 290 9.73 47.78 -25.04
CA ASN A 290 9.49 47.70 -26.49
C ASN A 290 8.55 48.79 -27.00
N SER A 291 8.31 49.85 -26.22
CA SER A 291 7.56 51.05 -26.58
C SER A 291 8.44 52.29 -26.63
#